data_AF-A0ABD5N5N0-F1
#
_entry.id   AF-A0ABD5N5N0-F1
#
_cell.length_a   1.000
_cell.length_b   1.000
_cell.length_c   1.000
_cell.angle_alpha   90.00
_cell.angle_beta   90.00
_cell.angle_gamma   90.00
#
_symmetry.space_group_name_H-M   'P 1'
#
loop_
_entity.id
_entity.type
_entity.pdbx_description
1 polymer ?
#
loop_
_entity_poly.entity_id
_entity_poly.type
_entity_poly.pdbx_seq_one_letter_code
_entity_poly.pdbx_strand_id
1 'polypeptide(L)'
;MEDIPTIKEIEESGFLADRELTPPEKVSLKWKQDSDRRTAAEYRALNLMAFTVFAVPVILALFLFGPEHAGFFYNLVAVWVHEAGHGLLCPLGDRFMCSLAGTLSELVATIVPALILFTDRRSLLAACILFMCAGFSLEHAGVYMQSSMAPRGVGFGGIPMNRQTHDFHIVFSRTGLLYQSYNIGVFSRDVGKSLAMIFLTASILGVIPVLSGWVPSSRFQLISPAAIIITIYFFLVGASWTCLNLGMLLAAPPILSLIYSRLRNKPNNKE
;
A
#
# COMPACT_ATOMS: atom_id res chain seq x y z
N MET A 1 21.96 25.56 29.72
CA MET A 1 21.06 24.41 29.55
C MET A 1 21.96 23.20 29.69
N GLU A 2 21.88 22.50 30.82
CA GLU A 2 22.68 21.29 31.04
C GLU A 2 22.12 20.17 30.17
N ASP A 3 22.99 19.49 29.42
CA ASP A 3 22.60 18.34 28.60
C ASP A 3 22.14 17.22 29.53
N ILE A 4 20.85 16.90 29.47
CA ILE A 4 20.27 15.78 30.20
C ILE A 4 20.73 14.51 29.48
N PRO A 5 21.49 13.61 30.14
CA PRO A 5 21.98 12.39 29.51
C PRO A 5 20.81 11.52 29.06
N THR A 6 20.98 10.92 27.89
CA THR A 6 19.98 10.00 27.35
C THR A 6 19.92 8.73 28.18
N ILE A 7 18.75 8.08 28.24
CA ILE A 7 18.55 6.82 29.00
C ILE A 7 19.63 5.77 28.69
N LYS A 8 20.12 5.77 27.45
CA LYS A 8 21.15 4.85 26.98
C LYS A 8 22.53 5.13 27.58
N GLU A 9 22.90 6.40 27.75
CA GLU A 9 24.15 6.81 28.43
C GLU A 9 24.10 6.47 29.93
N ILE A 10 22.92 6.55 30.54
CA ILE A 10 22.72 6.14 31.94
C ILE A 10 22.84 4.62 32.08
N GLU A 11 22.28 3.83 31.16
CA GLU A 11 22.43 2.36 31.14
C GLU A 11 23.88 1.93 30.89
N GLU A 12 24.59 2.58 29.96
CA GLU A 12 25.98 2.28 29.61
C GLU A 12 26.99 2.73 30.69
N SER A 13 26.63 3.73 31.52
CA SER A 13 27.49 4.22 32.62
C SER A 13 27.68 3.22 33.78
N GLY A 14 26.97 2.08 33.78
CA GLY A 14 26.99 1.11 34.87
C GLY A 14 26.32 1.61 36.17
N PHE A 15 25.89 2.88 36.23
CA PHE A 15 25.26 3.48 37.41
C PHE A 15 23.94 2.80 37.80
N LEU A 16 23.26 2.16 36.85
CA LEU A 16 22.06 1.37 37.11
C LEU A 16 22.33 -0.12 37.35
N ALA A 17 23.54 -0.63 37.07
CA ALA A 17 23.84 -2.06 37.22
C ALA A 17 23.88 -2.49 38.69
N ASP A 18 24.28 -1.59 39.60
CA ASP A 18 24.38 -1.87 41.04
C ASP A 18 23.17 -1.38 41.85
N ARG A 19 22.25 -0.62 41.22
CA ARG A 19 21.05 -0.13 41.91
C ARG A 19 19.99 -1.22 41.92
N GLU A 20 19.80 -1.86 43.07
CA GLU A 20 18.72 -2.81 43.28
C GLU A 20 17.36 -2.11 43.08
N LEU A 21 16.69 -2.38 41.95
CA LEU A 21 15.39 -1.81 41.65
C LEU A 21 14.41 -2.15 42.78
N THR A 22 13.65 -1.16 43.22
CA THR A 22 12.59 -1.37 44.21
C THR A 22 11.52 -2.31 43.64
N PRO A 23 10.78 -3.08 44.46
CA PRO A 23 9.72 -3.95 43.97
C PRO A 23 8.70 -3.24 43.04
N PRO A 24 8.26 -1.99 43.31
CA PRO A 24 7.39 -1.24 42.39
C PRO A 24 8.04 -0.95 41.03
N GLU A 25 9.32 -0.59 41.00
CA GLU A 25 10.08 -0.33 39.75
C GLU A 25 10.22 -1.63 38.93
N LYS A 26 10.54 -2.76 39.57
CA LYS A 26 10.60 -4.09 38.92
C LYS A 26 9.26 -4.48 38.28
N VAL A 27 8.16 -4.24 39.00
CA VAL A 27 6.80 -4.51 38.51
C VAL A 27 6.50 -3.63 37.28
N SER A 28 6.72 -2.31 37.36
CA SER A 28 6.50 -1.38 36.24
C SER A 28 7.30 -1.75 34.99
N LEU A 29 8.58 -2.09 35.16
CA LEU A 29 9.47 -2.47 34.05
C LEU A 29 9.01 -3.78 33.39
N LYS A 30 8.58 -4.77 34.19
CA LYS A 30 8.00 -6.01 33.69
C LYS A 30 6.70 -5.78 32.93
N TRP A 31 5.78 -4.94 33.45
CA TRP A 31 4.55 -4.59 32.75
C TRP A 31 4.82 -3.91 31.41
N LYS A 32 5.81 -3.02 31.34
CA LYS A 32 6.23 -2.37 30.10
C LYS A 32 6.79 -3.38 29.10
N GLN A 33 7.69 -4.27 29.53
CA GLN A 33 8.26 -5.32 28.69
C GLN A 33 7.18 -6.30 28.17
N ASP A 34 6.25 -6.71 29.04
CA ASP A 34 5.16 -7.61 28.66
C ASP A 34 4.18 -6.90 27.71
N SER A 35 3.90 -5.62 27.91
CA SER A 35 3.10 -4.79 26.99
C SER A 35 3.78 -4.64 25.63
N ASP A 36 5.09 -4.36 25.59
CA ASP A 36 5.86 -4.25 24.35
C ASP A 36 5.90 -5.59 23.58
N ARG A 37 6.04 -6.72 24.31
CA ARG A 37 5.99 -8.07 23.72
C ARG A 37 4.62 -8.43 23.15
N ARG A 38 3.54 -8.16 23.89
CA ARG A 38 2.15 -8.37 23.40
C ARG A 38 1.90 -7.56 22.15
N THR A 39 2.26 -6.29 22.18
CA THR A 39 2.15 -5.37 21.04
C THR A 39 2.92 -5.90 19.82
N ALA A 40 4.14 -6.40 20.00
CA ALA A 40 4.91 -6.98 18.89
C ALA A 40 4.27 -8.25 18.28
N ALA A 41 3.70 -9.12 19.13
CA ALA A 41 2.98 -10.31 18.67
C ALA A 41 1.70 -9.96 17.90
N GLU A 42 0.96 -8.95 18.36
CA GLU A 42 -0.24 -8.42 17.70
C GLU A 42 0.09 -7.85 16.31
N TYR A 43 1.14 -7.03 16.18
CA TYR A 43 1.58 -6.53 14.88
C TYR A 43 2.03 -7.65 13.93
N ARG A 44 2.75 -8.65 14.44
CA ARG A 44 3.15 -9.82 13.65
C ARG A 44 1.91 -10.57 13.16
N ALA A 45 0.93 -10.82 14.03
CA ALA A 45 -0.31 -11.46 13.66
C ALA A 45 -1.07 -10.66 12.60
N LEU A 46 -1.22 -9.35 12.78
CA LEU A 46 -1.87 -8.45 11.81
C LEU A 46 -1.20 -8.54 10.43
N ASN A 47 0.13 -8.42 10.38
CA ASN A 47 0.89 -8.50 9.14
C ASN A 47 0.72 -9.85 8.42
N LEU A 48 0.79 -10.95 9.17
CA LEU A 48 0.64 -12.29 8.60
C LEU A 48 -0.80 -12.55 8.15
N MET A 49 -1.80 -12.12 8.92
CA MET A 49 -3.20 -12.22 8.52
C MET A 49 -3.46 -11.45 7.22
N ALA A 50 -3.01 -10.20 7.13
CA ALA A 50 -3.14 -9.42 5.90
C ALA A 50 -2.46 -10.13 4.72
N PHE A 51 -1.25 -10.66 4.93
CA PHE A 51 -0.48 -11.32 3.86
C PHE A 51 -1.17 -12.60 3.39
N THR A 52 -1.61 -13.45 4.31
CA THR A 52 -2.28 -14.71 4.02
C THR A 52 -3.64 -14.49 3.35
N VAL A 53 -4.40 -13.47 3.78
CA VAL A 53 -5.74 -13.22 3.22
C VAL A 53 -5.68 -12.57 1.84
N PHE A 54 -4.74 -11.66 1.60
CA PHE A 54 -4.74 -10.88 0.36
C PHE A 54 -3.60 -11.22 -0.60
N ALA A 55 -2.37 -11.39 -0.12
CA ALA A 55 -1.22 -11.62 -1.00
C ALA A 55 -1.12 -13.08 -1.47
N VAL A 56 -1.37 -14.05 -0.60
CA VAL A 56 -1.27 -15.49 -0.96
C VAL A 56 -2.25 -15.88 -2.08
N PRO A 57 -3.54 -15.49 -2.07
CA PRO A 57 -4.45 -15.81 -3.17
C PRO A 57 -4.03 -15.19 -4.50
N VAL A 58 -3.50 -13.96 -4.47
CA VAL A 58 -2.95 -13.28 -5.66
C VAL A 58 -1.75 -14.04 -6.21
N ILE A 59 -0.80 -14.41 -5.35
CA ILE A 59 0.38 -15.20 -5.73
C ILE A 59 -0.05 -16.55 -6.32
N LEU A 60 -1.00 -17.23 -5.68
CA LEU A 60 -1.51 -18.51 -6.16
C LEU A 60 -2.19 -18.35 -7.53
N ALA A 61 -3.00 -17.30 -7.73
CA ALA A 61 -3.63 -17.01 -9.02
C ALA A 61 -2.59 -16.75 -10.12
N LEU A 62 -1.54 -15.98 -9.81
CA LEU A 62 -0.42 -15.73 -10.71
C LEU A 62 0.26 -17.03 -11.16
N PHE A 63 0.50 -17.96 -10.23
CA PHE A 63 1.14 -19.25 -10.54
C PHE A 63 0.23 -20.21 -11.30
N LEU A 64 -1.06 -20.29 -10.93
CA LEU A 64 -1.98 -21.28 -11.49
C LEU A 64 -2.57 -20.85 -12.84
N PHE A 65 -2.81 -19.56 -13.02
CA PHE A 65 -3.59 -19.05 -14.15
C PHE A 65 -2.86 -17.98 -14.97
N GLY A 66 -1.83 -17.34 -14.42
CA GLY A 66 -1.05 -16.32 -15.13
C GLY A 66 -1.30 -14.88 -14.64
N PRO A 67 -0.51 -13.91 -15.18
CA PRO A 67 -0.50 -12.51 -14.74
C PRO A 67 -1.85 -11.78 -14.88
N GLU A 68 -2.65 -12.14 -15.88
CA GLU A 68 -3.98 -11.58 -16.15
C GLU A 68 -5.01 -11.90 -15.04
N HIS A 69 -4.72 -12.86 -14.18
CA HIS A 69 -5.63 -13.31 -13.11
C HIS A 69 -5.21 -12.86 -11.71
N ALA A 70 -4.11 -12.08 -11.59
CA ALA A 70 -3.62 -11.58 -10.30
C ALA A 70 -4.71 -10.86 -9.49
N GLY A 71 -5.51 -10.03 -10.15
CA GLY A 71 -6.57 -9.24 -9.52
C GLY A 71 -7.87 -10.00 -9.24
N PHE A 72 -8.04 -11.22 -9.74
CA PHE A 72 -9.35 -11.90 -9.72
C PHE A 72 -9.92 -12.09 -8.31
N PHE A 73 -9.13 -12.65 -7.38
CA PHE A 73 -9.56 -12.86 -6.00
C PHE A 73 -9.85 -11.55 -5.27
N TYR A 74 -9.00 -10.54 -5.47
CA TYR A 74 -9.22 -9.24 -4.89
C TYR A 74 -10.51 -8.60 -5.42
N ASN A 75 -10.79 -8.76 -6.71
CA ASN A 75 -12.00 -8.24 -7.34
C ASN A 75 -13.28 -8.77 -6.67
N LEU A 76 -13.29 -10.04 -6.25
CA LEU A 76 -14.44 -10.62 -5.55
C LEU A 76 -14.77 -9.87 -4.25
N VAL A 77 -13.74 -9.42 -3.52
CA VAL A 77 -13.92 -8.65 -2.28
C VAL A 77 -14.20 -7.18 -2.59
N ALA A 78 -13.45 -6.59 -3.52
CA ALA A 78 -13.55 -5.18 -3.90
C ALA A 78 -14.95 -4.82 -4.38
N VAL A 79 -15.58 -5.67 -5.20
CA VAL A 79 -16.95 -5.45 -5.69
C VAL A 79 -17.96 -5.29 -4.55
N TRP A 80 -17.86 -6.06 -3.47
CA TRP A 80 -18.78 -5.86 -2.33
C TRP A 80 -18.57 -4.50 -1.64
N VAL A 81 -17.32 -4.04 -1.56
CA VAL A 81 -16.98 -2.72 -1.01
C VAL A 81 -17.46 -1.60 -1.96
N HIS A 82 -17.37 -1.81 -3.28
CA HIS A 82 -17.91 -0.93 -4.31
C HIS A 82 -19.43 -0.75 -4.15
N GLU A 83 -20.17 -1.86 -4.11
CA GLU A 83 -21.63 -1.81 -3.98
C GLU A 83 -22.07 -1.21 -2.63
N ALA A 84 -21.32 -1.47 -1.55
CA ALA A 84 -21.56 -0.82 -0.26
C ALA A 84 -21.37 0.71 -0.35
N GLY A 85 -20.43 1.18 -1.16
CA GLY A 85 -20.24 2.61 -1.44
C GLY A 85 -21.48 3.25 -2.03
N HIS A 86 -22.08 2.60 -3.05
CA HIS A 86 -23.37 3.03 -3.60
C HIS A 86 -24.45 3.08 -2.50
N GLY A 87 -24.57 2.03 -1.69
CA GLY A 87 -25.54 2.00 -0.58
C GLY A 87 -25.40 3.17 0.40
N LEU A 88 -24.17 3.63 0.66
CA LEU A 88 -23.87 4.73 1.57
C LEU A 88 -24.16 6.11 0.99
N LEU A 89 -23.78 6.37 -0.27
CA LEU A 89 -23.80 7.73 -0.84
C LEU A 89 -24.96 7.99 -1.82
N CYS A 90 -25.60 6.96 -2.37
CA CYS A 90 -26.78 7.16 -3.22
C CYS A 90 -27.98 7.83 -2.51
N PRO A 91 -28.23 7.62 -1.20
CA PRO A 91 -29.28 8.35 -0.47
C PRO A 91 -29.11 9.87 -0.45
N LEU A 92 -27.91 10.40 -0.76
CA LEU A 92 -27.65 11.83 -0.87
C LEU A 92 -28.29 12.48 -2.12
N GLY A 93 -28.97 11.69 -2.97
CA GLY A 93 -29.87 12.18 -4.01
C GLY A 93 -29.22 12.58 -5.34
N ASP A 94 -27.90 12.71 -5.41
CA ASP A 94 -27.19 13.03 -6.64
C ASP A 94 -26.66 11.78 -7.35
N ARG A 95 -27.05 11.60 -8.62
CA ARG A 95 -26.64 10.44 -9.43
C ARG A 95 -25.14 10.43 -9.71
N PHE A 96 -24.51 11.61 -9.80
CA PHE A 96 -23.06 11.70 -9.99
C PHE A 96 -22.30 11.19 -8.76
N MET A 97 -22.66 11.65 -7.56
CA MET A 97 -22.10 11.16 -6.30
C MET A 97 -22.38 9.67 -6.09
N CYS A 98 -23.60 9.22 -6.38
CA CYS A 98 -23.96 7.81 -6.35
C CYS A 98 -23.06 6.97 -7.26
N SER A 99 -22.83 7.37 -8.52
CA SER A 99 -21.95 6.63 -9.42
C SER A 99 -20.46 6.70 -9.04
N LEU A 100 -19.99 7.82 -8.48
CA LEU A 100 -18.61 7.91 -7.99
C LEU A 100 -18.39 7.07 -6.73
N ALA A 101 -19.45 6.80 -5.97
CA ALA A 101 -19.38 6.24 -4.62
C ALA A 101 -18.68 4.89 -4.55
N GLY A 102 -18.93 3.99 -5.51
CA GLY A 102 -18.38 2.64 -5.46
C GLY A 102 -16.86 2.63 -5.57
N THR A 103 -16.29 3.25 -6.61
CA THR A 103 -14.84 3.34 -6.73
C THR A 103 -14.22 4.16 -5.59
N LEU A 104 -14.92 5.20 -5.11
CA LEU A 104 -14.43 5.99 -3.98
C LEU A 104 -14.37 5.16 -2.69
N SER A 105 -15.37 4.32 -2.40
CA SER A 105 -15.36 3.46 -1.21
C SER A 105 -14.25 2.41 -1.29
N GLU A 106 -14.03 1.78 -2.45
CA GLU A 106 -12.92 0.85 -2.66
C GLU A 106 -11.55 1.50 -2.35
N LEU A 107 -11.32 2.69 -2.89
CA LEU A 107 -10.07 3.43 -2.68
C LEU A 107 -9.92 3.90 -1.23
N VAL A 108 -10.98 4.42 -0.61
CA VAL A 108 -10.94 4.88 0.79
C VAL A 108 -10.71 3.71 1.75
N ALA A 109 -11.40 2.58 1.53
CA ALA A 109 -11.29 1.38 2.35
C ALA A 109 -9.91 0.73 2.32
N THR A 110 -9.09 1.04 1.30
CA THR A 110 -7.72 0.55 1.17
C THR A 110 -6.68 1.60 1.55
N ILE A 111 -6.78 2.81 1.01
CA ILE A 111 -5.78 3.88 1.18
C ILE A 111 -5.74 4.41 2.62
N VAL A 112 -6.90 4.67 3.25
CA VAL A 112 -6.93 5.23 4.61
C VAL A 112 -6.26 4.28 5.63
N PRO A 113 -6.65 2.99 5.74
CA PRO A 113 -5.95 2.09 6.64
C PRO A 113 -4.50 1.84 6.22
N ALA A 114 -4.18 1.83 4.92
CA ALA A 114 -2.79 1.75 4.46
C ALA A 114 -1.95 2.91 5.02
N LEU A 115 -2.44 4.15 4.92
CA LEU A 115 -1.76 5.34 5.43
C LEU A 115 -1.58 5.31 6.94
N ILE A 116 -2.62 4.89 7.69
CA ILE A 116 -2.56 4.75 9.15
C ILE A 116 -1.48 3.72 9.52
N LEU A 117 -1.53 2.52 8.95
CA LEU A 117 -0.55 1.46 9.23
C LEU A 117 0.85 1.80 8.71
N PHE A 118 0.96 2.65 7.70
CA PHE A 118 2.26 3.13 7.21
C PHE A 118 2.95 4.05 8.21
N THR A 119 2.23 4.62 9.17
CA THR A 119 2.85 5.45 10.22
C THR A 119 3.71 4.63 11.18
N ASP A 120 3.37 3.36 11.41
CA ASP A 120 4.11 2.44 12.26
C ASP A 120 4.93 1.44 11.43
N ARG A 121 6.24 1.40 11.67
CA ARG A 121 7.18 0.49 11.02
C ARG A 121 6.89 -0.97 11.34
N ARG A 122 6.24 -1.27 12.47
CA ARG A 122 5.87 -2.63 12.88
C ARG A 122 4.71 -3.17 12.04
N SER A 123 3.86 -2.32 11.48
CA SER A 123 2.73 -2.69 10.60
C SER A 123 3.01 -2.46 9.10
N LEU A 124 4.28 -2.28 8.72
CA LEU A 124 4.65 -1.89 7.36
C LEU A 124 4.24 -2.94 6.31
N LEU A 125 4.26 -4.24 6.65
CA LEU A 125 3.82 -5.29 5.73
C LEU A 125 2.31 -5.18 5.44
N ALA A 126 1.48 -5.05 6.48
CA ALA A 126 0.04 -4.83 6.32
C ALA A 126 -0.26 -3.57 5.52
N ALA A 127 0.49 -2.47 5.74
CA ALA A 127 0.36 -1.25 4.95
C ALA A 127 0.67 -1.49 3.46
N CYS A 128 1.76 -2.21 3.14
CA CYS A 128 2.10 -2.57 1.76
C CYS A 128 0.98 -3.38 1.09
N ILE A 129 0.39 -4.34 1.80
CA ILE A 129 -0.70 -5.16 1.26
C ILE A 129 -1.93 -4.31 0.95
N LEU A 130 -2.29 -3.36 1.81
CA LEU A 130 -3.41 -2.46 1.55
C LEU A 130 -3.12 -1.49 0.40
N PHE A 131 -1.88 -1.03 0.23
CA PHE A 131 -1.48 -0.27 -0.96
C PHE A 131 -1.51 -1.12 -2.24
N MET A 132 -1.17 -2.41 -2.16
CA MET A 132 -1.35 -3.35 -3.27
C MET A 132 -2.82 -3.46 -3.66
N CYS A 133 -3.72 -3.63 -2.68
CA CYS A 133 -5.17 -3.65 -2.88
C CYS A 133 -5.69 -2.34 -3.50
N ALA A 134 -5.21 -1.18 -3.05
CA ALA A 134 -5.52 0.11 -3.65
C ALA A 134 -5.05 0.18 -5.12
N GLY A 135 -3.88 -0.37 -5.41
CA GLY A 135 -3.35 -0.51 -6.77
C GLY A 135 -4.28 -1.34 -7.67
N PHE A 136 -4.72 -2.51 -7.22
CA PHE A 136 -5.67 -3.34 -7.97
C PHE A 136 -7.03 -2.66 -8.15
N SER A 137 -7.56 -1.97 -7.13
CA SER A 137 -8.80 -1.18 -7.26
C SER A 137 -8.67 -0.14 -8.36
N LEU A 138 -7.57 0.62 -8.36
CA LEU A 138 -7.31 1.64 -9.37
C LEU A 138 -7.09 1.02 -10.76
N GLU A 139 -6.44 -0.14 -10.83
CA GLU A 139 -6.24 -0.88 -12.08
C GLU A 139 -7.59 -1.27 -12.72
N HIS A 140 -8.46 -1.91 -11.93
CA HIS A 140 -9.77 -2.36 -12.37
C HIS A 140 -10.68 -1.18 -12.72
N ALA A 141 -10.67 -0.12 -11.90
CA ALA A 141 -11.38 1.12 -12.20
C ALA A 141 -10.89 1.72 -13.53
N GLY A 142 -9.59 1.69 -13.80
CA GLY A 142 -9.02 2.12 -15.07
C GLY A 142 -9.52 1.32 -16.27
N VAL A 143 -9.62 -0.01 -16.16
CA VAL A 143 -10.24 -0.86 -17.19
C VAL A 143 -11.71 -0.53 -17.38
N TYR A 144 -12.44 -0.33 -16.28
CA TYR A 144 -13.86 0.02 -16.31
C TYR A 144 -14.11 1.41 -16.93
N MET A 145 -13.25 2.39 -16.65
CA MET A 145 -13.27 3.72 -17.28
C MET A 145 -13.14 3.65 -18.81
N GLN A 146 -12.36 2.71 -19.35
CA GLN A 146 -12.10 2.59 -20.79
C GLN A 146 -13.37 2.28 -21.60
N SER A 147 -14.37 1.60 -21.02
CA SER A 147 -15.64 1.30 -21.70
C SER A 147 -16.72 2.38 -21.54
N SER A 148 -16.43 3.50 -20.88
CA SER A 148 -17.46 4.50 -20.54
C SER A 148 -18.18 5.10 -21.75
N MET A 149 -17.51 5.26 -22.90
CA MET A 149 -18.13 5.82 -24.11
C MET A 149 -19.14 4.86 -24.77
N ALA A 150 -18.87 3.56 -24.68
CA ALA A 150 -19.72 2.49 -25.20
C ALA A 150 -19.80 1.35 -24.18
N PRO A 151 -20.60 1.54 -23.10
CA PRO A 151 -20.79 0.53 -22.07
C PRO A 151 -21.19 -0.81 -22.66
N ARG A 152 -20.52 -1.88 -22.23
CA ARG A 152 -20.77 -3.26 -22.67
C ARG A 152 -20.46 -4.23 -21.53
N GLY A 153 -21.10 -5.39 -21.56
CA GLY A 153 -20.92 -6.43 -20.55
C GLY A 153 -22.04 -6.45 -19.52
N VAL A 154 -21.76 -7.10 -18.39
CA VAL A 154 -22.72 -7.34 -17.32
C VAL A 154 -22.06 -6.89 -16.02
N GLY A 155 -22.74 -6.01 -15.29
CA GLY A 155 -22.32 -5.54 -13.98
C GLY A 155 -22.65 -6.54 -12.87
N PHE A 156 -22.46 -6.10 -11.63
CA PHE A 156 -22.83 -6.90 -10.46
C PHE A 156 -24.33 -7.26 -10.48
N GLY A 157 -24.67 -8.45 -9.98
CA GLY A 157 -26.05 -8.94 -9.95
C GLY A 157 -26.66 -9.28 -11.31
N GLY A 158 -25.87 -9.36 -12.38
CA GLY A 158 -26.37 -9.70 -13.72
C GLY A 158 -26.97 -8.51 -14.48
N ILE A 159 -26.78 -7.28 -14.00
CA ILE A 159 -27.37 -6.08 -14.58
C ILE A 159 -26.64 -5.71 -15.89
N PRO A 160 -27.33 -5.58 -17.04
CA PRO A 160 -26.69 -5.18 -18.29
C PRO A 160 -26.03 -3.80 -18.16
N MET A 161 -24.77 -3.70 -18.58
CA MET A 161 -24.05 -2.43 -18.64
C MET A 161 -24.55 -1.58 -19.81
N ASN A 162 -25.08 -0.41 -19.52
CA ASN A 162 -25.53 0.59 -20.48
C ASN A 162 -25.19 2.00 -19.97
N ARG A 163 -25.58 3.04 -20.70
CA ARG A 163 -25.28 4.44 -20.35
C ARG A 163 -25.86 4.89 -18.99
N GLN A 164 -26.90 4.25 -18.50
CA GLN A 164 -27.55 4.57 -17.22
C GLN A 164 -26.99 3.76 -16.04
N THR A 165 -26.38 2.61 -16.31
CA THR A 165 -25.88 1.67 -15.30
C THR A 165 -24.35 1.62 -15.21
N HIS A 166 -23.64 2.27 -16.13
CA HIS A 166 -22.18 2.35 -16.10
C HIS A 166 -21.72 3.61 -15.36
N ASP A 167 -21.10 3.44 -14.18
CA ASP A 167 -20.80 4.57 -13.30
C ASP A 167 -19.92 5.63 -13.96
N PHE A 168 -18.82 5.21 -14.59
CA PHE A 168 -17.94 6.15 -15.27
C PHE A 168 -18.55 6.79 -16.53
N HIS A 169 -19.60 6.21 -17.13
CA HIS A 169 -20.34 6.92 -18.17
C HIS A 169 -21.03 8.16 -17.57
N ILE A 170 -21.68 8.00 -16.42
CA ILE A 170 -22.35 9.10 -15.72
C ILE A 170 -21.34 10.14 -15.25
N VAL A 171 -20.25 9.71 -14.60
CA VAL A 171 -19.19 10.59 -14.09
C VAL A 171 -18.56 11.39 -15.22
N PHE A 172 -18.14 10.75 -16.31
CA PHE A 172 -17.49 11.44 -17.43
C PHE A 172 -18.46 12.28 -18.27
N SER A 173 -19.72 11.89 -18.38
CA SER A 173 -20.73 12.72 -19.05
C SER A 173 -21.00 14.01 -18.29
N ARG A 174 -21.09 13.94 -16.96
CA ARG A 174 -21.32 15.11 -16.09
C ARG A 174 -20.12 16.06 -16.02
N THR A 175 -18.90 15.54 -16.17
CA THR A 175 -17.66 16.33 -16.14
C THR A 175 -17.17 16.78 -17.52
N GLY A 176 -17.84 16.37 -18.60
CA GLY A 176 -17.41 16.69 -19.97
C GLY A 176 -16.16 15.94 -20.43
N LEU A 177 -15.79 14.86 -19.75
CA LEU A 177 -14.58 14.06 -20.01
C LEU A 177 -14.86 12.75 -20.76
N LEU A 178 -16.07 12.56 -21.31
CA LEU A 178 -16.49 11.29 -21.90
C LEU A 178 -15.60 10.85 -23.07
N TYR A 179 -15.13 11.78 -23.89
CA TYR A 179 -14.24 11.48 -25.02
C TYR A 179 -12.81 11.13 -24.58
N GLN A 180 -12.41 11.55 -23.38
CA GLN A 180 -11.11 11.26 -22.77
C GLN A 180 -11.13 9.99 -21.92
N SER A 181 -12.29 9.36 -21.74
CA SER A 181 -12.48 8.24 -20.80
C SER A 181 -11.50 7.09 -21.07
N TYR A 182 -11.20 6.80 -22.34
CA TYR A 182 -10.24 5.77 -22.71
C TYR A 182 -8.82 6.11 -22.23
N ASN A 183 -8.34 7.32 -22.50
CA ASN A 183 -6.98 7.74 -22.11
C ASN A 183 -6.84 7.85 -20.59
N ILE A 184 -7.86 8.40 -19.92
CA ILE A 184 -7.92 8.45 -18.44
C ILE A 184 -7.89 7.03 -17.88
N GLY A 185 -8.68 6.11 -18.45
CA GLY A 185 -8.73 4.73 -18.02
C GLY A 185 -7.43 3.96 -18.26
N VAL A 186 -6.74 4.17 -19.39
CA VAL A 186 -5.40 3.60 -19.66
C VAL A 186 -4.39 4.11 -18.64
N PHE A 187 -4.38 5.42 -18.37
CA PHE A 187 -3.50 6.02 -17.38
C PHE A 187 -3.76 5.44 -15.97
N SER A 188 -5.02 5.44 -15.52
CA SER A 188 -5.41 4.87 -14.21
C SER A 188 -5.04 3.39 -14.11
N ARG A 189 -5.29 2.61 -15.17
CA ARG A 189 -4.92 1.20 -15.22
C ARG A 189 -3.41 1.01 -15.01
N ASP A 190 -2.60 1.74 -15.76
CA ASP A 190 -1.15 1.60 -15.73
C ASP A 190 -0.55 2.04 -14.39
N VAL A 191 -1.08 3.12 -13.79
CA VAL A 191 -0.71 3.55 -12.43
C VAL A 191 -1.10 2.48 -11.40
N GLY A 192 -2.35 2.00 -11.44
CA GLY A 192 -2.87 0.97 -10.55
C GLY A 192 -2.05 -0.32 -10.60
N LYS A 193 -1.81 -0.84 -11.81
CA LYS A 193 -0.98 -2.02 -12.06
C LYS A 193 0.43 -1.86 -11.48
N SER A 194 1.02 -0.68 -11.67
CA SER A 194 2.37 -0.39 -11.18
C SER A 194 2.42 -0.39 -9.65
N LEU A 195 1.47 0.27 -9.00
CA LEU A 195 1.35 0.25 -7.53
C LEU A 195 1.13 -1.18 -7.03
N ALA A 196 0.19 -1.92 -7.62
CA ALA A 196 -0.11 -3.29 -7.23
C ALA A 196 1.14 -4.17 -7.28
N MET A 197 1.89 -4.15 -8.38
CA MET A 197 3.08 -4.98 -8.55
C MET A 197 4.24 -4.60 -7.61
N ILE A 198 4.49 -3.30 -7.43
CA ILE A 198 5.53 -2.80 -6.51
C ILE A 198 5.22 -3.24 -5.08
N PHE A 199 3.99 -3.02 -4.63
CA PHE A 199 3.60 -3.34 -3.26
C PHE A 199 3.40 -4.84 -3.01
N LEU A 200 3.02 -5.63 -4.03
CA LEU A 200 3.06 -7.08 -3.97
C LEU A 200 4.49 -7.57 -3.73
N THR A 201 5.45 -7.04 -4.50
CA THR A 201 6.86 -7.41 -4.36
C THR A 201 7.41 -6.96 -3.00
N ALA A 202 7.07 -5.75 -2.55
CA ALA A 202 7.44 -5.26 -1.22
C ALA A 202 6.86 -6.14 -0.11
N SER A 203 5.65 -6.67 -0.31
CA SER A 203 5.01 -7.57 0.64
C SER A 203 5.73 -8.92 0.72
N ILE A 204 6.11 -9.50 -0.42
CA ILE A 204 6.89 -10.75 -0.48
C ILE A 204 8.23 -10.56 0.25
N LEU A 205 8.96 -9.47 -0.04
CA LEU A 205 10.21 -9.16 0.66
C LEU A 205 9.98 -8.88 2.15
N GLY A 206 8.86 -8.27 2.51
CA GLY A 206 8.48 -7.88 3.87
C GLY A 206 8.16 -9.05 4.79
N VAL A 207 7.84 -10.24 4.26
CA VAL A 207 7.60 -11.44 5.07
C VAL A 207 8.84 -11.83 5.89
N ILE A 208 10.03 -11.72 5.29
CA ILE A 208 11.30 -12.10 5.93
C ILE A 208 11.57 -11.28 7.21
N PRO A 209 11.51 -9.93 7.20
CA PRO A 209 11.59 -9.12 8.41
C PRO A 209 10.58 -9.53 9.49
N VAL A 210 9.32 -9.73 9.10
CA VAL A 210 8.24 -10.05 10.04
C VAL A 210 8.48 -11.38 10.74
N LEU A 211 8.87 -12.42 9.99
CA LEU A 211 9.18 -13.75 10.53
C LEU A 211 10.43 -13.72 11.42
N SER A 212 11.47 -12.97 11.03
CA SER A 212 12.70 -12.82 11.81
C SER A 212 12.54 -11.90 13.03
N GLY A 213 11.45 -11.13 13.12
CA GLY A 213 11.29 -10.09 14.14
C GLY A 213 12.13 -8.83 13.88
N TRP A 214 12.76 -8.73 12.71
CA TRP A 214 13.48 -7.55 12.30
C TRP A 214 12.50 -6.44 11.91
N VAL A 215 12.69 -5.25 12.50
CA VAL A 215 11.91 -4.05 12.16
C VAL A 215 12.78 -3.14 11.29
N PRO A 216 12.34 -2.79 10.07
CA PRO A 216 13.09 -1.91 9.20
C PRO A 216 13.41 -0.58 9.88
N SER A 217 14.63 -0.08 9.74
CA SER A 217 14.99 1.24 10.27
C SER A 217 14.33 2.38 9.49
N SER A 218 13.95 2.12 8.23
CA SER A 218 13.21 3.05 7.36
C SER A 218 12.10 2.33 6.60
N ARG A 219 10.97 3.03 6.37
CA ARG A 219 9.83 2.53 5.59
C ARG A 219 10.21 2.20 4.13
N PHE A 220 11.24 2.86 3.62
CA PHE A 220 11.71 2.69 2.24
C PHE A 220 12.60 1.46 2.04
N GLN A 221 13.05 0.78 3.10
CA GLN A 221 13.87 -0.42 2.98
C GLN A 221 13.14 -1.60 2.35
N LEU A 222 11.80 -1.64 2.43
CA LEU A 222 10.99 -2.65 1.73
C LEU A 222 10.52 -2.18 0.36
N ILE A 223 10.06 -0.93 0.27
CA ILE A 223 9.44 -0.41 -0.95
C ILE A 223 10.47 -0.23 -2.07
N SER A 224 11.65 0.32 -1.77
CA SER A 224 12.57 0.73 -2.82
C SER A 224 13.21 -0.45 -3.56
N PRO A 225 13.69 -1.52 -2.89
CA PRO A 225 14.16 -2.72 -3.59
C PRO A 225 13.06 -3.34 -4.46
N ALA A 226 11.83 -3.39 -3.97
CA ALA A 226 10.69 -3.86 -4.75
C ALA A 226 10.42 -2.99 -5.98
N ALA A 227 10.47 -1.66 -5.84
CA ALA A 227 10.31 -0.72 -6.94
C ALA A 227 11.41 -0.90 -7.99
N ILE A 228 12.66 -1.12 -7.59
CA ILE A 228 13.78 -1.39 -8.52
C ILE A 228 13.53 -2.70 -9.30
N ILE A 229 13.19 -3.79 -8.60
CA ILE A 229 12.91 -5.09 -9.23
C ILE A 229 11.78 -4.95 -10.26
N ILE A 230 10.68 -4.30 -9.88
CA ILE A 230 9.53 -4.10 -10.77
C ILE A 230 9.84 -3.15 -11.93
N THR A 231 10.66 -2.12 -11.72
CA THR A 231 11.10 -1.24 -12.82
C THR A 231 11.89 -2.02 -13.86
N ILE A 232 12.81 -2.89 -13.43
CA ILE A 232 13.58 -3.76 -14.33
C ILE A 232 12.64 -4.70 -15.06
N TYR A 233 11.70 -5.34 -14.36
CA TYR A 233 10.70 -6.19 -14.99
C TYR A 233 9.89 -5.43 -16.06
N PHE A 234 9.37 -4.25 -15.74
CA PHE A 234 8.63 -3.40 -16.66
C PHE A 234 9.44 -3.00 -17.89
N PHE A 235 10.73 -2.72 -17.73
CA PHE A 235 11.62 -2.46 -18.84
C PHE A 235 11.76 -3.69 -19.76
N LEU A 236 11.97 -4.87 -19.18
CA LEU A 236 12.15 -6.11 -19.94
C LEU A 236 10.90 -6.54 -20.71
N VAL A 237 9.71 -6.26 -20.19
CA VAL A 237 8.43 -6.62 -20.87
C VAL A 237 7.88 -5.51 -21.76
N GLY A 238 8.61 -4.40 -21.95
CA GLY A 238 8.17 -3.28 -22.77
C GLY A 238 6.91 -2.60 -22.25
N ALA A 239 6.79 -2.43 -20.93
CA ALA A 239 5.66 -1.75 -20.30
C ALA A 239 5.59 -0.25 -20.69
N SER A 240 4.46 0.40 -20.40
CA SER A 240 4.29 1.82 -20.71
C SER A 240 5.23 2.72 -19.90
N TRP A 241 5.50 3.92 -20.43
CA TRP A 241 6.31 4.94 -19.75
C TRP A 241 5.77 5.32 -18.37
N THR A 242 4.44 5.29 -18.19
CA THR A 242 3.79 5.51 -16.90
C THR A 242 4.29 4.51 -15.85
N CYS A 243 4.34 3.23 -16.22
CA CYS A 243 4.81 2.17 -15.32
C CYS A 243 6.29 2.33 -14.95
N LEU A 244 7.13 2.64 -15.94
CA LEU A 244 8.56 2.88 -15.74
C LEU A 244 8.83 4.07 -14.82
N ASN A 245 8.17 5.21 -15.09
CA ASN A 245 8.35 6.44 -14.30
C ASN A 245 7.93 6.25 -12.85
N LEU A 246 6.82 5.54 -12.60
CA LEU A 246 6.38 5.30 -11.22
C LEU A 246 7.36 4.40 -10.45
N GLY A 247 7.87 3.34 -11.11
CA GLY A 247 8.89 2.49 -10.54
C GLY A 247 10.17 3.25 -10.18
N MET A 248 10.67 4.08 -11.10
CA MET A 248 11.84 4.93 -10.87
C MET A 248 11.63 5.93 -9.72
N LEU A 249 10.45 6.57 -9.66
CA LEU A 249 10.10 7.52 -8.60
C LEU A 249 10.16 6.87 -7.22
N LEU A 250 9.59 5.67 -7.07
CA LEU A 250 9.58 4.93 -5.80
C LEU A 250 10.95 4.31 -5.46
N ALA A 251 11.83 4.14 -6.44
CA ALA A 251 13.22 3.71 -6.24
C ALA A 251 14.17 4.85 -5.82
N ALA A 252 13.78 6.12 -5.99
CA ALA A 252 14.65 7.28 -5.78
C ALA A 252 15.13 7.51 -4.32
N PRO A 253 14.32 7.33 -3.26
CA PRO A 253 14.72 7.67 -1.89
C PRO A 253 16.05 7.07 -1.40
N PRO A 254 16.35 5.76 -1.55
CA PRO A 254 17.64 5.20 -1.14
C PRO A 254 18.79 5.69 -2.00
N ILE A 255 18.56 5.96 -3.30
CA ILE A 255 19.57 6.50 -4.21
C ILE A 255 19.97 7.90 -3.73
N LEU A 256 18.98 8.75 -3.45
CA LEU A 256 19.20 10.10 -2.92
C LEU A 256 19.87 10.07 -1.55
N SER A 257 19.47 9.16 -0.66
CA SER A 257 20.11 8.99 0.65
C SER A 257 21.58 8.58 0.53
N LEU A 258 21.92 7.70 -0.42
CA LEU A 258 23.29 7.27 -0.68
C LEU A 258 24.14 8.40 -1.28
N ILE A 259 23.56 9.20 -2.18
CA ILE A 259 24.22 10.38 -2.74
C ILE A 259 24.48 11.40 -1.62
N TYR A 260 23.48 11.68 -0.79
CA TYR A 260 23.59 12.63 0.31
C TYR A 260 24.65 12.24 1.33
N SER A 261 24.71 10.97 1.75
CA SER A 261 25.71 10.50 2.72
C SER A 261 27.15 10.60 2.18
N ARG A 262 27.36 10.31 0.89
CA ARG A 262 28.66 10.49 0.22
C ARG A 262 29.06 11.96 0.11
N LEU A 263 28.11 12.86 -0.17
CA LEU A 263 28.38 14.30 -0.24
C LEU A 263 28.73 14.88 1.14
N ARG A 264 28.06 14.42 2.21
CA ARG A 264 28.32 14.87 3.59
C ARG A 264 29.67 14.37 4.13
N ASN A 265 30.08 13.16 3.77
CA ASN A 265 31.33 12.55 4.25
C ASN A 265 32.58 12.95 3.45
N LYS A 266 32.50 13.96 2.58
CA LYS A 266 33.73 14.51 1.98
C LYS A 266 34.59 15.09 3.11
N PRO A 267 35.81 14.59 3.33
CA PRO A 267 36.69 15.11 4.36
C PRO A 267 36.87 16.61 4.12
N ASN A 268 36.72 17.40 5.18
CA ASN A 268 36.96 18.83 5.15
C ASN A 268 38.48 19.02 5.04
N ASN A 269 39.02 18.86 3.83
CA ASN A 269 40.39 19.27 3.50
C ASN A 269 40.39 20.80 3.42
N LYS A 270 40.30 21.45 4.58
CA LYS A 270 40.76 22.82 4.74
C LYS A 270 42.23 22.72 5.13
N GLU A 271 43.08 22.82 4.10
CA GLU A 271 44.47 23.25 4.25
C GLU A 271 44.53 24.72 4.70
#